data_AF-A0A8B6G2R6-F1
#
_entry.id   AF-A0A8B6G2R6-F1
#
_cell.length_a   1.000
_cell.length_b   1.000
_cell.length_c   1.000
_cell.angle_alpha   90.00
_cell.angle_beta   90.00
_cell.angle_gamma   90.00
#
_symmetry.space_group_name_H-M   'P 1'
#
loop_
_entity.id
_entity.type
_entity.pdbx_description
1 polymer ?
#
loop_
_entity_poly.entity_id
_entity_poly.type
_entity_poly.pdbx_seq_one_letter_code
_entity_poly.pdbx_strand_id
1 'polypeptide(L)'
;MQMNFFAQVYGYKRFILFPPEEFPNLYPHPTYHPCDRQSQVDFDNPDFEKFPKFRNATGFETIVGPGDVLYIPIYWWHQVESIPNEGHTISVTFWYKGRPTPEKVTYPLNAHQKVAMMRNIEKMIAQALNNPDE
;
A
#
# COMPACT_ATOMS: atom_id res chain seq x y z
N MET A 1 6.42 -9.23 -0.79
CA MET A 1 6.00 -7.89 -1.27
C MET A 1 6.75 -7.58 -2.56
N GLN A 2 6.20 -6.75 -3.43
CA GLN A 2 6.74 -6.49 -4.78
C GLN A 2 6.89 -4.98 -5.01
N MET A 3 7.87 -4.58 -5.82
CA MET A 3 7.96 -3.22 -6.39
C MET A 3 7.26 -3.20 -7.75
N ASN A 4 6.79 -2.03 -8.19
CA ASN A 4 6.02 -1.90 -9.43
C ASN A 4 6.51 -0.72 -10.27
N PHE A 5 6.73 -0.95 -11.57
CA PHE A 5 6.73 0.11 -12.57
C PHE A 5 5.36 0.14 -13.25
N PHE A 6 4.63 1.24 -13.04
CA PHE A 6 3.32 1.47 -13.62
C PHE A 6 3.48 2.30 -14.89
N ALA A 7 3.31 1.68 -16.06
CA ALA A 7 3.42 2.32 -17.35
C ALA A 7 2.03 2.69 -17.88
N GLN A 8 1.78 3.98 -18.08
CA GLN A 8 0.51 4.48 -18.58
C GLN A 8 0.53 4.47 -20.12
N VAL A 9 -0.46 3.82 -20.73
CA VAL A 9 -0.53 3.61 -22.18
C VAL A 9 -1.58 4.50 -22.84
N TYR A 10 -2.74 4.69 -22.21
CA TYR A 10 -3.82 5.51 -22.74
C TYR A 10 -4.65 6.17 -21.62
N GLY A 11 -5.07 7.41 -21.83
CA GLY A 11 -5.80 8.22 -20.84
C GLY A 11 -4.92 8.66 -19.66
N TYR A 12 -5.54 9.26 -18.64
CA TYR A 12 -4.84 9.81 -17.48
C TYR A 12 -5.33 9.20 -16.17
N LYS A 13 -4.38 8.93 -15.27
CA LYS A 13 -4.67 8.48 -13.90
C LYS A 13 -4.02 9.39 -12.89
N ARG A 14 -4.78 9.74 -11.85
CA ARG A 14 -4.28 10.42 -10.67
C ARG A 14 -3.85 9.37 -9.64
N PHE A 15 -2.69 9.59 -9.05
CA PHE A 15 -2.12 8.76 -8.00
C PHE A 15 -1.87 9.62 -6.76
N ILE A 16 -2.22 9.08 -5.60
CA ILE A 16 -1.76 9.59 -4.31
C ILE A 16 -0.96 8.48 -3.64
N LEU A 17 0.33 8.68 -3.46
CA LEU A 17 1.24 7.71 -2.86
C LEU A 17 1.56 8.08 -1.41
N PHE A 18 1.55 7.11 -0.50
CA PHE A 18 1.95 7.32 0.89
C PHE A 18 3.13 6.41 1.24
N PRO A 19 4.15 6.95 1.92
CA PRO A 19 5.30 6.16 2.31
C PRO A 19 4.91 5.14 3.42
N PRO A 20 5.69 4.07 3.64
CA PRO A 20 5.38 3.04 4.63
C PRO A 20 5.24 3.58 6.06
N GLU A 21 5.86 4.72 6.36
CA GLU A 21 5.76 5.49 7.59
C GLU A 21 4.31 5.93 7.91
N GLU A 22 3.45 6.05 6.90
CA GLU A 22 2.03 6.43 7.03
C GLU A 22 1.13 5.25 7.42
N PHE A 23 1.67 4.03 7.57
CA PHE A 23 0.93 2.85 8.03
C PHE A 23 -0.02 3.11 9.23
N PRO A 24 0.36 3.80 10.33
CA PRO A 24 -0.53 4.06 11.45
C PRO A 24 -1.65 5.07 11.14
N ASN A 25 -1.52 5.85 10.06
CA ASN A 25 -2.51 6.84 9.63
C ASN A 25 -3.51 6.24 8.62
N LEU A 26 -3.15 5.14 7.95
CA LEU A 26 -3.93 4.53 6.86
C LEU A 26 -4.74 3.29 7.25
N TYR A 27 -4.63 2.82 8.50
CA TYR A 27 -5.50 1.79 9.07
C TYR A 27 -5.73 0.56 8.16
N PRO A 28 -4.69 -0.24 7.86
CA PRO A 28 -4.84 -1.46 7.08
C PRO A 28 -5.91 -2.39 7.68
N HIS A 29 -6.60 -3.13 6.83
CA HIS A 29 -7.34 -4.30 7.30
C HIS A 29 -6.38 -5.35 7.91
N PRO A 30 -6.84 -6.10 8.93
CA PRO A 30 -6.08 -7.21 9.52
C PRO A 30 -5.67 -8.25 8.47
N THR A 31 -4.56 -8.95 8.69
CA THR A 31 -4.00 -9.89 7.69
C THR A 31 -4.90 -11.06 7.28
N TYR A 32 -5.91 -11.40 8.08
CA TYR A 32 -6.88 -12.47 7.79
C TYR A 32 -8.15 -11.96 7.09
N HIS A 33 -8.30 -10.66 6.90
CA HIS A 33 -9.45 -10.07 6.22
C HIS A 33 -9.28 -10.14 4.69
N PRO A 34 -10.37 -10.32 3.89
CA PRO A 34 -10.27 -10.37 2.42
C PRO A 34 -9.63 -9.12 1.78
N CYS A 35 -9.84 -7.95 2.38
CA CYS A 35 -9.23 -6.68 1.98
C CYS A 35 -7.83 -6.45 2.57
N ASP A 36 -7.10 -7.52 2.94
CA ASP A 36 -5.73 -7.41 3.46
C ASP A 36 -4.85 -6.49 2.60
N ARG A 37 -4.11 -5.58 3.25
CA ARG A 37 -3.27 -4.52 2.68
C ARG A 37 -4.02 -3.32 2.08
N GLN A 38 -5.35 -3.29 2.12
CA GLN A 38 -6.12 -2.10 1.78
C GLN A 38 -6.37 -1.26 3.05
N SER A 39 -6.47 0.05 2.87
CA SER A 39 -6.91 0.98 3.92
C SER A 39 -8.38 0.70 4.25
N GLN A 40 -8.73 0.75 5.54
CA GLN A 40 -10.13 0.73 5.97
C GLN A 40 -10.83 2.08 5.79
N VAL A 41 -10.06 3.16 5.58
CA VAL A 41 -10.57 4.51 5.42
C VAL A 41 -11.15 4.69 4.02
N ASP A 42 -12.38 5.18 3.95
CA ASP A 42 -12.95 5.77 2.74
C ASP A 42 -12.35 7.16 2.55
N PHE A 43 -11.64 7.37 1.44
CA PHE A 43 -10.92 8.62 1.18
C PHE A 43 -11.86 9.76 0.76
N ASP A 44 -13.03 9.44 0.20
CA ASP A 44 -14.01 10.43 -0.23
C ASP A 44 -14.86 10.91 0.96
N ASN A 45 -15.07 10.04 1.95
CA ASN A 45 -15.80 10.36 3.17
C ASN A 45 -15.18 9.71 4.43
N PRO A 46 -14.03 10.21 4.91
CA PRO A 46 -13.31 9.60 6.03
C PRO A 46 -14.04 9.73 7.37
N ASP A 47 -14.32 8.60 8.01
CA ASP A 47 -14.79 8.53 9.40
C ASP A 47 -13.63 8.79 10.36
N PHE A 48 -13.50 10.06 10.79
CA PHE A 48 -12.43 10.47 11.70
C PHE A 48 -12.66 10.10 13.17
N GLU A 49 -13.87 9.69 13.56
CA GLU A 49 -14.09 9.14 14.90
C GLU A 49 -13.47 7.74 14.98
N LYS A 50 -13.64 6.94 13.91
CA LYS A 50 -13.03 5.62 13.79
C LYS A 50 -11.55 5.67 13.40
N PHE A 51 -11.15 6.62 12.55
CA PHE A 51 -9.82 6.73 11.97
C PHE A 51 -9.16 8.10 12.22
N PRO A 52 -9.01 8.54 13.49
CA PRO A 52 -8.59 9.92 13.81
C PRO A 52 -7.22 10.29 13.27
N LYS A 53 -6.29 9.33 13.16
CA LYS A 53 -4.92 9.60 12.68
C LYS A 53 -4.86 9.87 11.17
N PHE A 54 -5.91 9.52 10.42
CA PHE A 54 -5.95 9.79 8.98
C PHE A 54 -5.86 11.28 8.66
N ARG A 55 -6.25 12.16 9.59
CA ARG A 55 -6.06 13.62 9.49
C ARG A 55 -4.59 14.03 9.30
N ASN A 56 -3.65 13.19 9.72
CA ASN A 56 -2.22 13.46 9.64
C ASN A 56 -1.58 12.77 8.42
N ALA A 57 -2.36 12.03 7.62
CA ALA A 57 -1.84 11.29 6.48
C ALA A 57 -1.30 12.27 5.43
N THR A 58 -0.02 12.14 5.09
CA THR A 58 0.62 13.00 4.08
C THR A 58 1.07 12.18 2.88
N GLY A 59 0.52 12.51 1.71
CA GLY A 59 0.77 11.79 0.46
C GLY A 59 1.50 12.63 -0.58
N PHE A 60 2.07 11.95 -1.57
CA PHE A 60 2.66 12.52 -2.77
C PHE A 60 1.69 12.32 -3.92
N GLU A 61 1.30 13.39 -4.59
CA GLU A 61 0.34 13.34 -5.69
C GLU A 61 1.02 13.48 -7.06
N THR A 62 0.55 12.72 -8.04
CA THR A 62 0.91 12.92 -9.45
C THR A 62 -0.23 12.49 -10.37
N ILE A 63 -0.25 13.05 -11.57
CA ILE A 63 -1.05 12.54 -12.69
C ILE A 63 -0.08 11.91 -13.68
N VAL A 64 -0.42 10.72 -14.19
CA VAL A 64 0.34 10.04 -15.25
C VAL A 64 -0.50 9.98 -16.52
N GLY A 65 0.11 10.32 -17.64
CA GLY A 65 -0.46 10.26 -18.98
C GLY A 65 0.26 9.25 -19.89
N PRO A 66 -0.17 9.12 -21.16
CA PRO A 66 0.42 8.18 -22.10
C PRO A 66 1.94 8.38 -22.26
N GLY A 67 2.71 7.32 -22.03
CA GLY A 67 4.17 7.33 -22.10
C GLY A 67 4.87 7.52 -20.75
N ASP A 68 4.15 7.96 -19.71
CA ASP A 68 4.71 8.10 -18.37
C ASP A 68 4.87 6.74 -17.69
N VAL A 69 5.93 6.64 -16.87
CA VAL A 69 6.18 5.48 -16.02
C VAL A 69 6.33 5.96 -14.58
N LEU A 70 5.41 5.53 -13.71
CA LEU A 70 5.47 5.76 -12.27
C LEU A 70 6.15 4.58 -11.58
N TYR A 71 7.23 4.85 -10.87
CA TYR A 71 7.81 3.88 -9.94
C TYR A 71 7.07 3.91 -8.62
N ILE A 72 6.48 2.77 -8.24
CA ILE A 72 5.81 2.56 -6.95
C ILE A 72 6.71 1.64 -6.11
N PRO A 73 7.43 2.18 -5.11
CA PRO A 73 8.34 1.38 -4.32
C PRO A 73 7.60 0.32 -3.50
N ILE A 74 8.31 -0.75 -3.16
CA ILE A 74 7.77 -1.81 -2.31
C ILE A 74 7.28 -1.23 -0.96
N TYR A 75 6.12 -1.69 -0.49
CA TYR A 75 5.40 -1.22 0.71
C TYR A 75 4.75 0.17 0.63
N TRP A 76 4.91 0.92 -0.46
CA TRP A 76 4.21 2.19 -0.59
C TRP A 76 2.72 1.97 -0.86
N TRP A 77 1.90 2.74 -0.16
CA TRP A 77 0.47 2.80 -0.40
C TRP A 77 0.23 3.66 -1.62
N HIS A 78 -0.82 3.35 -2.37
CA HIS A 78 -1.23 4.14 -3.51
C HIS A 78 -2.75 4.09 -3.64
N GLN A 79 -3.37 5.26 -3.68
CA GLN A 79 -4.71 5.45 -4.23
C GLN A 79 -4.54 5.78 -5.71
N VAL A 80 -5.40 5.21 -6.54
CA VAL A 80 -5.38 5.42 -7.99
C VAL A 80 -6.80 5.61 -8.49
N GLU A 81 -7.00 6.64 -9.29
CA GLU A 81 -8.26 6.94 -9.94
C GLU A 81 -8.04 7.36 -11.40
N SER A 82 -9.00 7.04 -12.26
CA SER A 82 -9.00 7.60 -13.62
C SER A 82 -9.58 9.00 -13.57
N ILE A 83 -9.03 9.94 -14.33
CA ILE A 83 -9.58 11.30 -14.35
C ILE A 83 -11.02 11.24 -14.91
N PRO A 84 -12.01 11.79 -14.19
CA PRO A 84 -13.40 11.79 -14.65
C PRO A 84 -13.54 12.47 -16.01
N ASN A 85 -14.47 11.97 -16.83
CA ASN A 85 -14.85 12.54 -18.13
C ASN A 85 -13.74 12.54 -19.21
N GLU A 86 -12.60 11.89 -18.98
CA GLU A 86 -11.50 11.77 -19.97
C GLU A 86 -11.50 10.44 -20.75
N GLY A 87 -12.59 9.68 -20.65
CA GLY A 87 -12.76 8.41 -21.35
C GLY A 87 -12.07 7.24 -20.66
N HIS A 88 -11.72 6.21 -21.43
CA HIS A 88 -11.11 4.99 -20.90
C HIS A 88 -9.63 5.18 -20.57
N THR A 89 -9.11 4.41 -19.61
CA THR A 89 -7.69 4.39 -19.27
C THR A 89 -7.09 2.99 -19.46
N ILE A 90 -5.88 2.90 -20.00
CA ILE A 90 -5.15 1.65 -20.23
C ILE A 90 -3.74 1.81 -19.66
N SER A 91 -3.30 0.83 -18.87
CA SER A 91 -1.99 0.83 -18.21
C SER A 91 -1.43 -0.58 -18.15
N VAL A 92 -0.11 -0.70 -18.10
CA VAL A 92 0.61 -1.97 -17.91
C VAL A 92 1.47 -1.86 -16.66
N THR A 93 1.46 -2.90 -15.81
CA THR A 93 2.24 -2.93 -14.58
C THR A 93 3.29 -4.01 -14.62
N PHE A 94 4.51 -3.67 -14.19
CA PHE A 94 5.64 -4.59 -14.15
C PHE A 94 6.02 -4.84 -12.70
N TRP A 95 5.69 -6.03 -12.21
CA TRP A 95 5.92 -6.42 -10.83
C TRP A 95 7.22 -7.18 -10.67
N TYR A 96 8.06 -6.73 -9.74
CA TYR A 96 9.32 -7.37 -9.40
C TYR A 96 9.32 -7.74 -7.91
N LYS A 97 9.82 -8.93 -7.58
CA LYS A 97 10.05 -9.30 -6.18
C LYS A 97 11.09 -8.34 -5.58
N GLY A 98 10.85 -7.92 -4.34
CA GLY A 98 11.81 -7.13 -3.59
C GLY A 98 13.14 -7.86 -3.42
N ARG A 99 14.20 -7.11 -3.11
CA ARG A 99 15.49 -7.69 -2.73
C ARG A 99 15.31 -8.63 -1.53
N PRO A 100 16.09 -9.72 -1.45
CA PRO A 100 16.08 -10.57 -0.28
C PRO A 100 16.47 -9.77 0.96
N THR A 101 16.01 -10.23 2.13
CA THR A 101 16.43 -9.65 3.41
C THR A 101 17.95 -9.70 3.51
N PRO A 102 18.63 -8.58 3.85
CA PRO A 102 20.07 -8.59 4.04
C PRO A 102 20.49 -9.60 5.10
N GLU A 103 21.66 -10.23 4.92
CA GLU A 103 22.21 -11.18 5.92
C GLU A 103 22.42 -10.50 7.28
N LYS A 104 22.81 -9.22 7.27
CA LYS A 104 23.00 -8.41 8.48
C LYS A 104 21.89 -7.37 8.58
N VAL A 105 21.07 -7.48 9.62
CA VAL A 105 20.06 -6.48 9.96
C VAL A 105 20.74 -5.28 10.63
N THR A 106 20.48 -4.08 10.11
CA THR A 106 20.92 -2.82 10.71
C THR A 106 19.81 -2.19 11.53
N TYR A 107 20.19 -1.49 12.61
CA TYR A 107 19.28 -0.79 13.50
C TYR A 107 19.56 0.73 13.48
N PRO A 108 18.53 1.58 13.70
CA PRO A 108 17.13 1.22 13.91
C PRO A 108 16.47 0.67 12.65
N LEU A 109 15.46 -0.21 12.81
CA LEU A 109 14.70 -0.75 11.68
C LEU A 109 13.98 0.38 10.93
N ASN A 110 13.94 0.27 9.60
CA ASN A 110 13.17 1.18 8.77
C ASN A 110 11.65 0.86 8.83
N ALA A 111 10.81 1.75 8.32
CA ALA A 111 9.36 1.59 8.42
C ALA A 111 8.85 0.32 7.72
N HIS A 112 9.36 0.00 6.52
CA HIS A 112 8.91 -1.19 5.79
C HIS A 112 9.27 -2.50 6.50
N GLN A 113 10.41 -2.55 7.21
CA GLN A 113 10.79 -3.69 8.05
C GLN A 113 9.83 -3.85 9.23
N LYS A 114 9.45 -2.74 9.90
CA LYS A 114 8.45 -2.75 10.98
C LYS A 114 7.09 -3.23 10.46
N VAL A 115 6.66 -2.76 9.29
CA VAL A 115 5.42 -3.24 8.65
C VAL A 115 5.48 -4.74 8.36
N ALA A 116 6.60 -5.24 7.84
CA ALA A 116 6.78 -6.66 7.62
C ALA A 116 6.67 -7.49 8.92
N MET A 117 7.28 -7.01 10.01
CA MET A 117 7.21 -7.66 11.32
C MET A 117 5.77 -7.68 11.86
N MET A 118 5.07 -6.55 11.88
CA MET A 118 3.67 -6.48 12.35
C MET A 118 2.78 -7.49 11.62
N ARG A 119 2.89 -7.51 10.29
CA ARG A 119 2.09 -8.42 9.46
C ARG A 119 2.46 -9.90 9.66
N ASN A 120 3.71 -10.21 9.94
CA ASN A 120 4.13 -11.58 10.26
C ASN A 120 3.59 -12.02 11.63
N ILE A 121 3.61 -11.12 12.63
CA ILE A 121 3.04 -11.39 13.96
C ILE A 121 1.55 -11.71 13.85
N GLU A 122 0.78 -10.88 13.14
CA GLU A 122 -0.66 -11.14 12.93
C GLU A 122 -0.92 -12.51 12.28
N LYS A 123 -0.13 -12.87 11.26
CA LYS A 123 -0.25 -14.18 10.60
C LYS A 123 0.08 -15.34 11.54
N MET A 124 1.15 -15.22 12.31
CA MET A 124 1.55 -16.25 13.27
C MET A 124 0.49 -16.46 14.34
N ILE A 125 -0.09 -15.38 14.87
CA ILE A 125 -1.17 -15.44 15.85
C ILE A 125 -2.42 -16.09 15.23
N ALA A 126 -2.83 -15.65 14.04
CA ALA A 126 -4.00 -16.20 13.36
C ALA A 126 -3.84 -17.70 13.04
N GLN A 127 -2.62 -18.14 12.70
CA GLN A 127 -2.32 -19.56 12.49
C GLN A 127 -2.37 -20.36 13.79
N ALA A 128 -1.75 -19.84 14.87
CA ALA A 128 -1.75 -20.51 16.16
C ALA A 128 -3.18 -20.70 16.72
N LEU A 129 -4.04 -19.67 16.61
CA LEU A 129 -5.42 -19.72 17.12
C LEU A 129 -6.37 -20.57 16.28
N ASN A 130 -6.06 -20.81 15.01
CA ASN A 130 -6.88 -21.63 14.10
C ASN A 130 -6.39 -23.07 14.00
N ASN A 131 -5.45 -23.51 14.83
CA ASN A 131 -4.93 -24.86 14.80
C ASN A 131 -5.86 -25.78 15.62
N PRO A 132 -6.62 -26.70 15.00
CA PRO A 132 -7.65 -27.49 15.68
C PRO A 132 -7.09 -28.67 16.50
N ASP A 133 -5.75 -28.82 16.55
CA ASP A 133 -5.05 -29.88 17.27
C ASP A 133 -4.61 -29.46 18.71
N GLU A 134 -5.06 -28.29 19.18
CA GLU A 134 -5.15 -27.88 20.60
C GLU A 134 -6.63 -27.68 21.01
#